data_AF-A0A956MI50-F1
#
_entry.id   AF-A0A956MI50-F1
#
_cell.length_a   1.000
_cell.length_b   1.000
_cell.length_c   1.000
_cell.angle_alpha   90.00
_cell.angle_beta   90.00
_cell.angle_gamma   90.00
#
_symmetry.space_group_name_H-M   'P 1'
#
loop_
_entity.id
_entity.type
_entity.pdbx_description
1 polymer ?
#
loop_
_entity_poly.entity_id
_entity_poly.type
_entity_poly.pdbx_seq_one_letter_code
_entity_poly.pdbx_strand_id
1 'polypeptide(L)'
;MGPDVPAVVRTAIHPLPLRGYAMRLITHSARATALFLGVASIAMRPPPGAAQQAVELGRRYEGGTALVSPATGLGFRVPPGFTGEVDPSSELFLLSDGVLTAAVWAYSQGTPETVADAVIGDLEELGLMLTPDQVESESGGIRASFHALSERGLERLHGRVAAGSTGGSYAFAVLGPRDRDAALVALVDAFARDVIWIAPITPAWMDRAAGLLLRAGADTGTSVDQGDGTVGSFVRESTTELSLCGDRTYTWRSEGVTYFSSDAASASSEHSDAHEGTWTLVSDLLGKAWLHLQPWDRDARVYAVQVRGDGALLDGRDYTVSEAGC
;
A
#
# COMPACT_ATOMS: atom_id res chain seq x y z
N MET A 1 -34.92 35.96 -22.61
CA MET A 1 -33.46 36.20 -22.61
C MET A 1 -33.00 36.23 -21.16
N GLY A 2 -32.60 35.07 -20.65
CA GLY A 2 -31.91 34.91 -19.37
C GLY A 2 -30.78 33.90 -19.62
N PRO A 3 -29.59 34.07 -19.03
CA PRO A 3 -28.43 33.27 -19.41
C PRO A 3 -28.54 31.83 -18.90
N ASP A 4 -28.36 30.87 -19.81
CA ASP A 4 -28.11 29.47 -19.51
C ASP A 4 -26.79 29.33 -18.74
N VAL A 5 -26.86 28.69 -17.57
CA VAL A 5 -25.70 28.29 -16.79
C VAL A 5 -25.36 26.85 -17.20
N PRO A 6 -24.13 26.56 -17.66
CA PRO A 6 -23.78 25.22 -18.09
C PRO A 6 -23.67 24.26 -16.90
N ALA A 7 -24.13 23.04 -17.13
CA ALA A 7 -24.05 21.92 -16.19
C ALA A 7 -22.60 21.68 -15.75
N VAL A 8 -22.38 21.76 -14.44
CA VAL A 8 -21.14 21.33 -13.80
C VAL A 8 -21.00 19.82 -13.98
N VAL A 9 -20.03 19.42 -14.80
CA VAL A 9 -19.55 18.04 -14.90
C VAL A 9 -19.02 17.64 -13.53
N ARG A 10 -19.77 16.82 -12.80
CA ARG A 10 -19.27 16.11 -11.62
C ARG A 10 -18.39 14.97 -12.11
N THR A 11 -17.07 15.14 -12.03
CA THR A 11 -16.11 14.06 -12.19
C THR A 11 -16.34 13.07 -11.06
N ALA A 12 -16.79 11.85 -11.38
CA ALA A 12 -16.88 10.77 -10.43
C ALA A 12 -15.46 10.36 -10.04
N ILE A 13 -15.07 10.66 -8.80
CA ILE A 13 -13.91 10.03 -8.16
C ILE A 13 -14.39 8.60 -7.85
N HIS A 14 -13.95 7.64 -8.65
CA HIS A 14 -14.23 6.23 -8.39
C HIS A 14 -13.49 5.80 -7.12
N PRO A 15 -14.17 5.18 -6.12
CA PRO A 15 -13.50 4.58 -4.98
C PRO A 15 -12.54 3.50 -5.46
N LEU A 16 -11.32 3.52 -4.92
CA LEU A 16 -10.20 2.67 -5.33
C LEU A 16 -10.52 1.18 -5.08
N PRO A 17 -10.20 0.28 -6.02
CA PRO A 17 -10.30 -1.16 -5.78
C PRO A 17 -9.12 -1.65 -4.95
N LEU A 18 -9.19 -1.50 -3.62
CA LEU A 18 -8.25 -2.16 -2.69
C LEU A 18 -8.62 -3.63 -2.41
N ARG A 19 -9.79 -4.08 -2.88
CA ARG A 19 -10.36 -5.42 -2.62
C ARG A 19 -9.68 -6.61 -3.32
N GLY A 20 -8.51 -6.41 -3.95
CA GLY A 20 -7.96 -7.38 -4.92
C GLY A 20 -6.79 -8.26 -4.47
N TYR A 21 -6.13 -7.99 -3.33
CA TYR A 21 -4.79 -8.54 -3.09
C TYR A 21 -4.68 -9.71 -2.10
N ALA A 22 -5.74 -10.07 -1.37
CA ALA A 22 -5.73 -11.25 -0.50
C ALA A 22 -6.19 -12.55 -1.19
N MET A 23 -5.57 -12.93 -2.31
CA MET A 23 -5.61 -14.33 -2.73
C MET A 23 -4.41 -14.73 -3.61
N ARG A 24 -3.24 -14.88 -2.98
CA ARG A 24 -2.20 -15.83 -3.44
C ARG A 24 -1.29 -16.24 -2.29
N LEU A 25 -1.72 -17.28 -1.57
CA LEU A 25 -0.83 -18.11 -0.75
C LEU A 25 0.18 -18.80 -1.66
N ILE A 26 1.40 -18.27 -1.71
CA ILE A 26 2.59 -19.06 -2.06
C ILE A 26 3.26 -19.40 -0.73
N THR A 27 3.08 -20.63 -0.29
CA THR A 27 3.95 -21.28 0.69
C THR A 27 5.37 -21.28 0.12
N HIS A 28 6.26 -20.41 0.60
CA HIS A 28 7.70 -20.64 0.61
C HIS A 28 8.32 -20.09 1.89
N SER A 29 9.00 -21.00 2.57
CA SER A 29 9.73 -20.81 3.82
C SER A 29 11.03 -20.02 3.64
N ALA A 30 11.32 -19.22 4.68
CA ALA A 30 12.63 -18.94 5.26
C ALA A 30 13.57 -17.91 4.60
N ARG A 31 13.92 -16.93 5.45
CA ARG A 31 15.07 -16.01 5.44
C ARG A 31 15.05 -14.89 4.39
N ALA A 32 14.36 -13.80 4.74
CA ALA A 32 14.68 -12.48 4.21
C ALA A 32 15.79 -11.84 5.07
N THR A 33 16.99 -11.75 4.51
CA THR A 33 18.08 -10.91 5.03
C THR A 33 17.66 -9.45 4.87
N ALA A 34 17.47 -8.74 5.98
CA ALA A 34 17.23 -7.31 5.99
C ALA A 34 18.48 -6.59 5.45
N LEU A 35 18.45 -6.15 4.20
CA LEU A 35 19.45 -5.22 3.67
C LEU A 35 18.98 -3.80 4.00
N PHE A 36 19.49 -3.27 5.11
CA PHE A 36 19.31 -1.89 5.52
C PHE A 36 19.92 -0.96 4.46
N LEU A 37 19.07 -0.20 3.76
CA LEU A 37 19.49 0.99 3.03
C LEU A 37 19.89 2.06 4.04
N GLY A 38 21.16 2.46 4.01
CA GLY A 38 21.70 3.56 4.79
C GLY A 38 20.99 4.87 4.42
N VAL A 39 20.02 5.26 5.23
CA VAL A 39 19.45 6.61 5.21
C VAL A 39 20.45 7.52 5.92
N ALA A 40 21.00 8.49 5.19
CA ALA A 40 21.74 9.59 5.78
C ALA A 40 20.81 10.37 6.72
N SER A 41 21.04 10.23 8.02
CA SER A 41 20.34 10.97 9.08
C SER A 41 20.65 12.46 8.99
N ILE A 42 19.80 13.23 8.31
CA ILE A 42 19.80 14.69 8.46
C ILE A 42 19.14 14.99 9.81
N ALA A 43 19.99 15.35 10.78
CA ALA A 43 19.60 15.60 12.16
C ALA A 43 18.74 16.87 12.29
N MET A 44 17.42 16.73 12.19
CA MET A 44 16.51 17.69 12.80
C MET A 44 16.42 17.36 14.29
N ARG A 45 16.88 18.27 15.15
CA ARG A 45 16.81 18.14 16.62
C ARG A 45 15.33 18.10 17.05
N PRO A 46 14.81 16.98 17.59
CA PRO A 46 13.50 16.99 18.22
C PRO A 46 13.57 17.74 19.57
N PRO A 47 12.46 18.33 20.03
CA PRO A 47 12.38 18.93 21.36
C PRO A 47 12.66 17.88 22.46
N PRO A 48 13.12 18.30 23.65
CA PRO A 48 13.49 17.38 24.73
C PRO A 48 12.22 16.77 25.37
N GLY A 49 11.98 15.47 25.12
CA GLY A 49 10.89 14.73 25.77
C GLY A 49 10.61 13.38 25.11
N ALA A 50 11.43 12.38 25.42
CA ALA A 50 11.47 11.02 24.86
C ALA A 50 11.90 10.93 23.38
N ALA A 51 12.98 10.19 23.12
CA ALA A 51 13.39 9.86 21.76
C ALA A 51 12.28 9.05 21.08
N GLN A 52 11.78 9.54 19.94
CA GLN A 52 10.84 8.79 19.10
C GLN A 52 11.57 7.57 18.53
N GLN A 53 10.89 6.43 18.55
CA GLN A 53 11.40 5.18 17.99
C GLN A 53 10.67 4.88 16.68
N ALA A 54 11.40 4.39 15.68
CA ALA A 54 10.76 3.91 14.46
C ALA A 54 9.89 2.67 14.79
N VAL A 55 8.78 2.53 14.08
CA VAL A 55 8.00 1.29 14.09
C VAL A 55 8.80 0.20 13.36
N GLU A 56 9.04 -0.93 14.02
CA GLU A 56 9.88 -2.03 13.55
C GLU A 56 9.12 -3.36 13.67
N LEU A 57 9.28 -4.22 12.66
CA LEU A 57 8.68 -5.55 12.64
C LEU A 57 9.22 -6.44 13.77
N GLY A 58 8.34 -7.14 14.49
CA GLY A 58 8.70 -8.07 15.56
C GLY A 58 9.21 -7.41 16.85
N ARG A 59 9.19 -6.08 16.93
CA ARG A 59 9.51 -5.34 18.15
C ARG A 59 8.25 -5.06 18.96
N ARG A 60 8.32 -5.32 20.26
CA ARG A 60 7.29 -4.95 21.23
C ARG A 60 7.60 -3.60 21.88
N TYR A 61 6.56 -2.81 22.09
CA TYR A 61 6.59 -1.47 22.64
C TYR A 61 5.69 -1.35 23.85
N GLU A 62 6.22 -0.82 24.94
CA GLU A 62 5.49 -0.62 26.18
C GLU A 62 4.67 0.69 26.16
N GLY A 63 3.64 0.74 27.01
CA GLY A 63 2.83 1.93 27.22
C GLY A 63 3.67 3.19 27.48
N GLY A 64 3.31 4.29 26.81
CA GLY A 64 4.03 5.55 26.87
C GLY A 64 5.17 5.69 25.85
N THR A 65 5.52 4.64 25.11
CA THR A 65 6.55 4.73 24.06
C THR A 65 6.07 5.63 22.92
N ALA A 66 6.88 6.63 22.56
CA ALA A 66 6.62 7.50 21.41
C ALA A 66 7.18 6.84 20.14
N LEU A 67 6.31 6.65 19.16
CA LEU A 67 6.59 5.98 17.89
C LEU A 67 6.46 6.95 16.74
N VAL A 68 7.19 6.66 15.67
CA VAL A 68 7.10 7.39 14.41
C VAL A 68 7.24 6.44 13.23
N SER A 69 6.46 6.68 12.19
CA SER A 69 6.64 6.13 10.85
C SER A 69 7.27 7.22 9.98
N PRO A 70 8.58 7.14 9.69
CA PRO A 70 9.22 8.12 8.80
C PRO A 70 8.57 8.16 7.41
N ALA A 71 8.07 7.01 6.92
CA ALA A 71 7.48 6.86 5.60
C ALA A 71 6.20 7.68 5.44
N THR A 72 5.29 7.60 6.41
CA THR A 72 4.00 8.31 6.40
C THR A 72 4.07 9.67 7.10
N GLY A 73 5.08 9.87 7.95
CA GLY A 73 5.19 11.05 8.81
C GLY A 73 4.29 11.00 10.05
N LEU A 74 3.57 9.89 10.28
CA LEU A 74 2.73 9.71 11.46
C LEU A 74 3.60 9.44 12.69
N GLY A 75 3.44 10.24 13.74
CA GLY A 75 3.92 9.93 15.08
C GLY A 75 2.76 9.78 16.06
N PHE A 76 2.92 8.88 17.03
CA PHE A 76 1.91 8.62 18.05
C PHE A 76 2.57 8.04 19.30
N ARG A 77 1.80 7.81 20.37
CA ARG A 77 2.27 7.17 21.59
C ARG A 77 1.46 5.91 21.88
N VAL A 78 2.13 4.85 22.31
CA VAL A 78 1.44 3.66 22.83
C VAL A 78 0.64 4.08 24.07
N PRO A 79 -0.69 3.86 24.14
CA PRO A 79 -1.49 4.27 25.28
C PRO A 79 -1.01 3.62 26.59
N PRO A 80 -1.13 4.29 27.75
CA PRO A 80 -0.79 3.68 29.04
C PRO A 80 -1.56 2.38 29.29
N GLY A 81 -0.86 1.34 29.75
CA GLY A 81 -1.45 0.01 30.01
C GLY A 81 -1.56 -0.89 28.78
N PHE A 82 -1.28 -0.37 27.58
CA PHE A 82 -1.19 -1.16 26.36
C PHE A 82 0.24 -1.60 26.08
N THR A 83 0.35 -2.72 25.38
CA THR A 83 1.56 -3.08 24.64
C THR A 83 1.27 -3.04 23.15
N GLY A 84 2.21 -2.52 22.36
CA GLY A 84 2.10 -2.46 20.90
C GLY A 84 3.14 -3.33 20.22
N GLU A 85 2.79 -3.93 19.09
CA GLU A 85 3.71 -4.66 18.23
C GLU A 85 3.20 -4.70 16.79
N VAL A 86 4.09 -4.92 15.83
CA VAL A 86 3.69 -5.22 14.46
C VAL A 86 3.45 -6.72 14.34
N ASP A 87 2.21 -7.10 14.07
CA ASP A 87 1.87 -8.51 13.84
C ASP A 87 2.49 -8.98 12.52
N PRO A 88 3.29 -10.06 12.49
CA PRO A 88 4.00 -10.46 11.28
C PRO A 88 3.10 -11.06 10.20
N SER A 89 1.84 -11.41 10.51
CA SER A 89 0.93 -12.04 9.55
C SER A 89 0.08 -11.03 8.79
N SER A 90 -0.48 -10.07 9.52
CA SER A 90 -1.29 -8.96 8.99
C SER A 90 -0.46 -7.73 8.68
N GLU A 91 0.75 -7.65 9.25
CA GLU A 91 1.68 -6.53 9.11
C GLU A 91 1.10 -5.20 9.65
N LEU A 92 0.04 -5.29 10.46
CA LEU A 92 -0.58 -4.17 11.15
C LEU A 92 0.11 -3.91 12.48
N PHE A 93 0.15 -2.64 12.89
CA PHE A 93 0.55 -2.29 14.24
C PHE A 93 -0.62 -2.49 15.20
N LEU A 94 -0.56 -3.56 15.98
CA LEU A 94 -1.58 -3.93 16.96
C LEU A 94 -1.22 -3.41 18.34
N LEU A 95 -2.25 -3.07 19.10
CA LEU A 95 -2.18 -2.59 20.48
C LEU A 95 -3.13 -3.45 21.32
N SER A 96 -2.67 -3.95 22.47
CA SER A 96 -3.55 -4.68 23.39
C SER A 96 -3.21 -4.41 24.85
N ASP A 97 -4.24 -4.37 25.70
CA ASP A 97 -4.15 -4.40 27.16
C ASP A 97 -4.63 -5.75 27.74
N GLY A 98 -4.85 -6.75 26.88
CA GLY A 98 -5.41 -8.06 27.22
C GLY A 98 -6.94 -8.14 27.17
N VAL A 99 -7.65 -7.01 27.10
CA VAL A 99 -9.11 -6.95 26.97
C VAL A 99 -9.50 -6.29 25.66
N LEU A 100 -8.96 -5.10 25.41
CA LEU A 100 -9.14 -4.32 24.20
C LEU A 100 -8.04 -4.67 23.19
N THR A 101 -8.39 -4.57 21.91
CA THR A 101 -7.44 -4.72 20.81
C THR A 101 -7.64 -3.54 19.88
N ALA A 102 -6.56 -2.85 19.54
CA ALA A 102 -6.59 -1.76 18.59
C ALA A 102 -5.58 -1.97 17.48
N ALA A 103 -5.81 -1.33 16.34
CA ALA A 103 -4.93 -1.36 15.19
C ALA A 103 -4.72 0.06 14.65
N VAL A 104 -3.51 0.33 14.18
CA VAL A 104 -3.11 1.60 13.58
C VAL A 104 -2.75 1.37 12.11
N TRP A 105 -3.38 2.14 11.23
CA TRP A 105 -3.01 2.24 9.83
C TRP A 105 -2.51 3.65 9.55
N ALA A 106 -1.56 3.78 8.65
CA ALA A 106 -1.09 5.06 8.18
C ALA A 106 -0.68 4.94 6.72
N TYR A 107 -0.98 5.96 5.94
CA TYR A 107 -0.63 6.02 4.53
C TYR A 107 -0.02 7.39 4.23
N SER A 108 1.07 7.42 3.44
CA SER A 108 1.72 8.67 3.06
C SER A 108 0.86 9.56 2.16
N GLN A 109 -0.15 8.99 1.52
CA GLN A 109 -1.17 9.66 0.72
C GLN A 109 -2.49 8.90 0.82
N GLY A 110 -3.60 9.60 0.57
CA GLY A 110 -4.93 9.00 0.53
C GLY A 110 -5.95 9.88 1.23
N THR A 111 -7.20 9.87 0.75
CA THR A 111 -8.28 10.58 1.43
C THR A 111 -8.82 9.72 2.60
N PRO A 112 -9.45 10.33 3.61
CA PRO A 112 -10.09 9.56 4.68
C PRO A 112 -11.07 8.49 4.19
N GLU A 113 -11.81 8.74 3.10
CA GLU A 113 -12.74 7.79 2.51
C GLU A 113 -12.01 6.56 1.96
N THR A 114 -10.95 6.79 1.18
CA THR A 114 -10.12 5.70 0.62
C THR A 114 -9.51 4.85 1.73
N VAL A 115 -8.99 5.50 2.77
CA VAL A 115 -8.37 4.81 3.90
C VAL A 115 -9.43 4.06 4.72
N ALA A 116 -10.63 4.61 4.90
CA ALA A 116 -11.72 3.91 5.57
C ALA A 116 -12.12 2.63 4.82
N ASP A 117 -12.26 2.70 3.49
CA ASP A 117 -12.56 1.53 2.66
C ASP A 117 -11.46 0.46 2.75
N ALA A 118 -10.19 0.89 2.75
CA ALA A 118 -9.04 0.00 2.96
C ALA A 118 -9.13 -0.74 4.30
N VAL A 119 -9.34 0.00 5.39
CA VAL A 119 -9.39 -0.52 6.75
C VAL A 119 -10.55 -1.49 6.94
N ILE A 120 -11.71 -1.21 6.34
CA ILE A 120 -12.84 -2.16 6.37
C ILE A 120 -12.45 -3.46 5.66
N GLY A 121 -11.80 -3.37 4.50
CA GLY A 121 -11.29 -4.54 3.78
C GLY A 121 -10.32 -5.37 4.63
N ASP A 122 -9.31 -4.73 5.22
CA ASP A 122 -8.34 -5.41 6.10
C ASP A 122 -9.02 -6.10 7.29
N LEU A 123 -10.01 -5.44 7.93
CA LEU A 123 -10.74 -6.01 9.05
C LEU A 123 -11.60 -7.22 8.64
N GLU A 124 -12.22 -7.18 7.46
CA GLU A 124 -12.97 -8.31 6.90
C GLU A 124 -12.04 -9.49 6.56
N GLU A 125 -10.84 -9.23 6.03
CA GLU A 125 -9.81 -10.24 5.76
C GLU A 125 -9.27 -10.90 7.04
N LEU A 126 -9.24 -10.15 8.16
CA LEU A 126 -8.97 -10.68 9.49
C LEU A 126 -10.13 -11.49 10.09
N GLY A 127 -11.21 -11.70 9.33
CA GLY A 127 -12.34 -12.53 9.73
C GLY A 127 -13.40 -11.81 10.57
N LEU A 128 -13.37 -10.47 10.64
CA LEU A 128 -14.42 -9.71 11.31
C LEU A 128 -15.61 -9.49 10.37
N MET A 129 -16.81 -9.83 10.84
CA MET A 129 -18.03 -9.41 10.15
C MET A 129 -18.54 -8.11 10.77
N LEU A 130 -18.52 -7.04 9.99
CA LEU A 130 -18.90 -5.70 10.44
C LEU A 130 -20.32 -5.34 10.02
N THR A 131 -21.11 -4.86 10.97
CA THR A 131 -22.40 -4.21 10.71
C THR A 131 -22.33 -2.76 11.17
N PRO A 132 -22.39 -1.77 10.25
CA PRO A 132 -22.33 -0.36 10.62
C PRO A 132 -23.44 0.00 11.60
N ASP A 133 -23.09 0.76 12.64
CA ASP A 133 -24.04 1.32 13.60
C ASP A 133 -24.13 2.84 13.38
N GLN A 134 -23.01 3.54 13.47
CA GLN A 134 -22.92 4.98 13.18
C GLN A 134 -21.72 5.29 12.29
N VAL A 135 -21.90 6.19 11.33
CA VAL A 135 -20.83 6.72 10.49
C VAL A 135 -21.04 8.23 10.37
N GLU A 136 -20.06 8.99 10.81
CA GLU A 136 -20.10 10.45 10.86
C GLU A 136 -18.88 11.02 10.14
N SER A 137 -19.13 11.86 9.13
CA SER A 137 -18.08 12.68 8.54
C SER A 137 -17.80 13.87 9.45
N GLU A 138 -16.52 14.13 9.71
CA GLU A 138 -16.05 15.28 10.47
C GLU A 138 -15.06 16.10 9.64
N SER A 139 -14.71 17.30 10.10
CA SER A 139 -13.73 18.14 9.40
C SER A 139 -12.38 17.42 9.31
N GLY A 140 -12.07 16.90 8.11
CA GLY A 140 -10.81 16.21 7.83
C GLY A 140 -10.79 14.73 8.21
N GLY A 141 -11.94 14.09 8.45
CA GLY A 141 -11.97 12.69 8.83
C GLY A 141 -13.35 12.04 8.83
N ILE A 142 -13.37 10.79 9.28
CA ILE A 142 -14.55 9.95 9.42
C ILE A 142 -14.45 9.27 10.79
N ARG A 143 -15.51 9.32 11.58
CA ARG A 143 -15.69 8.48 12.77
C ARG A 143 -16.75 7.42 12.47
N ALA A 144 -16.50 6.19 12.89
CA ALA A 144 -17.46 5.12 12.69
C ALA A 144 -17.51 4.16 13.88
N SER A 145 -18.67 3.58 14.11
CA SER A 145 -18.88 2.49 15.05
C SER A 145 -19.60 1.33 14.38
N PHE A 146 -19.24 0.12 14.77
CA PHE A 146 -19.77 -1.11 14.20
C PHE A 146 -20.11 -2.10 15.30
N HIS A 147 -21.13 -2.92 15.04
CA HIS A 147 -21.20 -4.25 15.65
C HIS A 147 -20.24 -5.17 14.90
N ALA A 148 -19.34 -5.82 15.62
CA ALA A 148 -18.36 -6.73 15.05
C ALA A 148 -18.61 -8.13 15.57
N LEU A 149 -18.76 -9.12 14.69
CA LEU A 149 -18.72 -10.52 15.06
C LEU A 149 -17.30 -11.04 14.82
N SER A 150 -16.65 -11.50 15.88
CA SER A 150 -15.31 -12.11 15.86
C SER A 150 -15.38 -13.55 16.40
N GLU A 151 -14.24 -14.26 16.42
CA GLU A 151 -14.13 -15.57 17.08
C GLU A 151 -14.46 -15.52 18.58
N ARG A 152 -14.35 -14.34 19.22
CA ARG A 152 -14.68 -14.13 20.63
C ARG A 152 -16.17 -13.85 20.86
N GLY A 153 -16.95 -13.72 19.79
CA GLY A 153 -18.38 -13.43 19.82
C GLY A 153 -18.70 -12.00 19.37
N LEU A 154 -19.80 -11.46 19.89
CA LEU A 154 -20.30 -10.15 19.49
C LEU A 154 -19.62 -9.02 20.29
N GLU A 155 -18.90 -8.16 19.58
CA GLU A 155 -18.08 -7.07 20.11
C GLU A 155 -18.54 -5.70 19.57
N ARG A 156 -17.89 -4.63 20.04
CA ARG A 156 -18.01 -3.28 19.50
C ARG A 156 -16.68 -2.87 18.90
N LEU A 157 -16.74 -2.27 17.71
CA LEU A 157 -15.61 -1.63 17.06
C LEU A 157 -15.89 -0.13 16.97
N HIS A 158 -14.95 0.69 17.42
CA HIS A 158 -14.96 2.13 17.18
C HIS A 158 -13.71 2.51 16.41
N GLY A 159 -13.87 3.30 15.37
CA GLY A 159 -12.77 3.73 14.51
C GLY A 159 -12.83 5.20 14.16
N ARG A 160 -11.66 5.76 13.88
CA ARG A 160 -11.50 7.09 13.31
C ARG A 160 -10.48 7.02 12.18
N VAL A 161 -10.79 7.68 11.09
CA VAL A 161 -9.87 7.95 9.98
C VAL A 161 -9.71 9.46 9.86
N ALA A 162 -8.50 9.97 9.71
CA ALA A 162 -8.28 11.39 9.54
C ALA A 162 -7.09 11.70 8.64
N ALA A 163 -7.23 12.78 7.88
CA ALA A 163 -6.18 13.34 7.05
C ALA A 163 -5.15 14.09 7.93
N GLY A 164 -3.89 13.93 7.56
CA GLY A 164 -2.76 14.64 8.12
C GLY A 164 -2.49 15.96 7.43
N SER A 165 -1.75 16.83 8.13
CA SER A 165 -1.34 18.13 7.58
C SER A 165 -0.32 18.02 6.43
N THR A 166 0.26 16.85 6.23
CA THR A 166 1.27 16.56 5.20
C THR A 166 0.71 15.82 3.98
N GLY A 167 -0.62 15.64 3.90
CA GLY A 167 -1.29 14.94 2.80
C GLY A 167 -1.42 13.42 2.99
N GLY A 168 -0.77 12.85 4.01
CA GLY A 168 -1.03 11.48 4.46
C GLY A 168 -2.36 11.36 5.21
N SER A 169 -2.77 10.14 5.51
CA SER A 169 -3.95 9.84 6.32
C SER A 169 -3.64 8.69 7.27
N TYR A 170 -4.35 8.62 8.40
CA TYR A 170 -4.26 7.48 9.32
C TYR A 170 -5.65 6.96 9.65
N ALA A 171 -5.70 5.71 10.10
CA ALA A 171 -6.85 5.15 10.78
C ALA A 171 -6.42 4.54 12.11
N PHE A 172 -7.32 4.62 13.09
CA PHE A 172 -7.19 3.94 14.36
C PHE A 172 -8.52 3.32 14.71
N ALA A 173 -8.54 2.01 14.96
CA ALA A 173 -9.75 1.28 15.32
C ALA A 173 -9.50 0.44 16.57
N VAL A 174 -10.48 0.41 17.47
CA VAL A 174 -10.45 -0.32 18.74
C VAL A 174 -11.65 -1.26 18.80
N LEU A 175 -11.36 -2.54 19.00
CA LEU A 175 -12.31 -3.64 19.18
C LEU A 175 -12.33 -4.07 20.64
N GLY A 176 -13.53 -4.33 21.18
CA GLY A 176 -13.64 -4.96 22.50
C GLY A 176 -15.09 -5.25 22.95
N PRO A 177 -15.25 -5.66 24.22
CA PRO A 177 -16.55 -6.03 24.78
C PRO A 177 -17.58 -4.91 24.73
N ARG A 178 -18.86 -5.27 24.53
CA ARG A 178 -19.97 -4.31 24.39
C ARG A 178 -20.20 -3.43 25.62
N ASP A 179 -19.89 -3.92 26.82
CA ASP A 179 -20.01 -3.18 28.08
C ASP A 179 -18.89 -2.13 28.27
N ARG A 180 -17.91 -2.09 27.35
CA ARG A 180 -16.79 -1.13 27.35
C ARG A 180 -16.91 -0.03 26.30
N ASP A 181 -18.08 0.17 25.70
CA ASP A 181 -18.30 1.13 24.60
C ASP A 181 -17.72 2.55 24.87
N ALA A 182 -17.98 3.11 26.05
CA ALA A 182 -17.43 4.42 26.43
C ALA A 182 -15.89 4.44 26.52
N ALA A 183 -15.27 3.33 26.93
CA ALA A 183 -13.81 3.22 26.98
C ALA A 183 -13.20 3.11 25.56
N LEU A 184 -13.88 2.43 24.64
CA LEU A 184 -13.48 2.36 23.23
C LEU A 184 -13.46 3.76 22.59
N VAL A 185 -14.56 4.52 22.75
CA VAL A 185 -14.67 5.90 22.25
C VAL A 185 -13.59 6.79 22.86
N ALA A 186 -13.42 6.72 24.19
CA ALA A 186 -12.41 7.53 24.88
C ALA A 186 -10.98 7.23 24.40
N LEU A 187 -10.68 5.97 24.07
CA LEU A 187 -9.37 5.57 23.56
C LEU A 187 -9.14 6.09 22.13
N VAL A 188 -10.13 5.99 21.25
CA VAL A 188 -10.07 6.56 19.88
C VAL A 188 -9.81 8.06 19.94
N ASP A 189 -10.52 8.77 20.81
CA ASP A 189 -10.39 10.22 20.97
C ASP A 189 -9.06 10.63 21.61
N ALA A 190 -8.56 9.83 22.55
CA ALA A 190 -7.24 10.06 23.15
C ALA A 190 -6.13 9.88 22.10
N PHE A 191 -6.17 8.77 21.35
CA PHE A 191 -5.20 8.51 20.28
C PHE A 191 -5.18 9.66 19.27
N ALA A 192 -6.35 10.10 18.80
CA ALA A 192 -6.46 11.18 17.81
C ALA A 192 -5.85 12.52 18.27
N ARG A 193 -5.91 12.83 19.58
CA ARG A 193 -5.28 14.03 20.16
C ARG A 193 -3.76 13.92 20.27
N ASP A 194 -3.24 12.70 20.42
CA ASP A 194 -1.81 12.44 20.62
C ASP A 194 -1.05 12.20 19.30
N VAL A 195 -1.77 12.12 18.18
CA VAL A 195 -1.17 12.05 16.84
C VAL A 195 -0.40 13.34 16.54
N ILE A 196 0.84 13.18 16.09
CA ILE A 196 1.70 14.24 15.58
C ILE A 196 2.08 13.94 14.14
N TRP A 197 2.21 14.99 13.33
CA TRP A 197 2.66 14.86 11.95
C TRP A 197 4.04 15.48 11.79
N ILE A 198 4.96 14.71 11.23
CA ILE A 198 6.26 15.18 10.75
C ILE A 198 6.32 15.05 9.23
N ALA A 199 7.33 15.66 8.60
CA ALA A 199 7.52 15.55 7.16
C ALA A 199 7.79 14.07 6.78
N PRO A 200 6.96 13.46 5.91
CA PRO A 200 7.19 12.10 5.43
C PRO A 200 8.43 12.05 4.52
N ILE A 201 9.11 10.90 4.47
CA ILE A 201 10.21 10.67 3.52
C ILE A 201 9.72 10.22 2.14
N THR A 202 8.45 9.81 2.01
CA THR A 202 7.89 9.31 0.75
C THR A 202 7.96 10.32 -0.41
N PRO A 203 7.71 11.63 -0.23
CA PRO A 203 7.96 12.60 -1.29
C PRO A 203 9.40 12.58 -1.83
N ALA A 204 10.40 12.42 -0.97
CA ALA A 204 11.79 12.28 -1.42
C ALA A 204 12.06 10.94 -2.15
N TRP A 205 11.25 9.91 -1.92
CA TRP A 205 11.30 8.67 -2.70
C TRP A 205 10.68 8.89 -4.08
N MET A 206 9.56 9.59 -4.15
CA MET A 206 8.92 9.98 -5.39
C MET A 206 9.84 10.88 -6.23
N ASP A 207 10.57 11.83 -5.63
CA ASP A 207 11.50 12.69 -6.37
C ASP A 207 12.69 11.91 -6.94
N ARG A 208 13.14 10.86 -6.25
CA ARG A 208 14.18 9.95 -6.77
C ARG A 208 13.67 8.98 -7.83
N ALA A 209 12.38 8.67 -7.81
CA ALA A 209 11.76 7.77 -8.78
C ALA A 209 11.37 8.48 -10.08
N ALA A 210 11.20 9.80 -10.05
CA ALA A 210 11.05 10.65 -11.22
C ALA A 210 12.32 10.57 -12.10
N GLY A 211 12.16 10.39 -13.42
CA GLY A 211 13.28 10.18 -14.34
C GLY A 211 13.64 8.71 -14.57
N LEU A 212 13.02 7.77 -13.86
CA LEU A 212 13.41 6.36 -13.94
C LEU A 212 12.70 5.61 -15.06
N LEU A 213 13.47 4.77 -15.75
CA LEU A 213 13.00 3.77 -16.69
C LEU A 213 13.20 2.38 -16.07
N LEU A 214 12.11 1.65 -15.92
CA LEU A 214 12.06 0.28 -15.44
C LEU A 214 11.85 -0.64 -16.64
N ARG A 215 12.72 -1.63 -16.83
CA ARG A 215 12.63 -2.63 -17.91
C ARG A 215 12.61 -4.05 -17.36
N ALA A 216 11.68 -4.86 -17.84
CA ALA A 216 11.63 -6.29 -17.56
C ALA A 216 11.55 -7.07 -18.86
N GLY A 217 12.55 -7.92 -19.11
CA GLY A 217 12.56 -8.89 -20.20
C GLY A 217 12.25 -10.30 -19.69
N ALA A 218 11.59 -11.12 -20.48
CA ALA A 218 11.55 -12.56 -20.29
C ALA A 218 11.77 -13.25 -21.62
N ASP A 219 12.91 -13.94 -21.72
CA ASP A 219 13.23 -14.82 -22.84
C ASP A 219 12.96 -16.25 -22.39
N THR A 220 11.94 -16.88 -22.98
CA THR A 220 11.62 -18.29 -22.75
C THR A 220 11.72 -19.03 -24.08
N GLY A 221 12.89 -19.62 -24.34
CA GLY A 221 13.08 -20.58 -25.42
C GLY A 221 12.89 -22.00 -24.90
N THR A 222 11.98 -22.75 -25.50
CA THR A 222 11.84 -24.20 -25.25
C THR A 222 11.94 -24.93 -26.59
N SER A 223 12.96 -25.75 -26.76
CA SER A 223 12.99 -26.74 -27.83
C SER A 223 12.27 -27.99 -27.33
N VAL A 224 11.29 -28.48 -28.10
CA VAL A 224 10.61 -29.73 -27.79
C VAL A 224 10.97 -30.73 -28.88
N ASP A 225 11.79 -31.69 -28.51
CA ASP A 225 12.12 -32.83 -29.37
C ASP A 225 11.06 -33.92 -29.13
N GLN A 226 10.01 -33.97 -29.96
CA GLN A 226 9.04 -35.06 -29.92
C GLN A 226 9.57 -36.19 -30.81
N GLY A 227 9.85 -37.34 -30.20
CA GLY A 227 10.61 -38.48 -30.74
C GLY A 227 10.13 -39.16 -32.04
N ASP A 228 9.23 -38.55 -32.80
CA ASP A 228 8.74 -39.01 -34.12
C ASP A 228 9.34 -38.21 -35.30
N GLY A 229 10.43 -37.46 -35.07
CA GLY A 229 11.21 -36.83 -36.14
C GLY A 229 10.67 -35.48 -36.64
N THR A 230 9.78 -34.84 -35.88
CA THR A 230 9.39 -33.44 -36.13
C THR A 230 10.05 -32.57 -35.08
N VAL A 231 11.09 -31.82 -35.47
CA VAL A 231 11.75 -30.89 -34.55
C VAL A 231 10.97 -29.59 -34.53
N GLY A 232 10.44 -29.22 -33.36
CA GLY A 232 9.73 -27.96 -33.14
C GLY A 232 10.52 -27.03 -32.22
N SER A 233 10.75 -25.79 -32.66
CA SER A 233 11.28 -24.71 -31.81
C SER A 233 10.16 -23.75 -31.43
N PHE A 234 10.03 -23.49 -30.13
CA PHE A 234 9.13 -22.48 -29.59
C PHE A 234 9.95 -21.44 -28.82
N VAL A 235 9.86 -20.18 -29.24
CA VAL A 235 10.51 -19.05 -28.57
C VAL A 235 9.44 -18.03 -28.24
N ARG A 236 9.40 -17.61 -26.98
CA ARG A 236 8.59 -16.48 -26.53
C ARG A 236 9.49 -15.46 -25.89
N GLU A 237 9.51 -14.27 -26.49
CA GLU A 237 10.20 -13.09 -26.01
C GLU A 237 9.14 -12.08 -25.55
N SER A 238 9.38 -11.43 -24.41
CA SER A 238 8.52 -10.34 -23.97
C SER A 238 9.33 -9.29 -23.24
N THR A 239 9.07 -8.03 -23.58
CA THR A 239 9.71 -6.86 -22.98
C THR A 239 8.62 -5.96 -22.43
N THR A 240 8.81 -5.46 -21.22
CA THR A 240 7.95 -4.46 -20.61
C THR A 240 8.80 -3.29 -20.16
N GLU A 241 8.42 -2.08 -20.54
CA GLU A 241 9.05 -0.83 -20.17
C GLU A 241 8.04 0.06 -19.43
N LEU A 242 8.50 0.71 -18.35
CA LEU A 242 7.73 1.67 -17.57
C LEU A 242 8.64 2.88 -17.29
N SER A 243 8.29 4.04 -17.85
CA SER A 243 8.98 5.30 -17.59
C SER A 243 8.18 6.15 -16.61
N LEU A 244 8.79 6.58 -15.52
CA LEU A 244 8.20 7.43 -14.49
C LEU A 244 8.64 8.88 -14.67
N CYS A 245 7.82 9.68 -15.37
CA CYS A 245 8.19 11.04 -15.75
C CYS A 245 8.34 11.99 -14.55
N GLY A 246 9.22 12.99 -14.71
CA GLY A 246 9.45 14.03 -13.69
C GLY A 246 8.23 14.87 -13.32
N ASP A 247 7.27 14.99 -14.24
CA ASP A 247 6.00 15.71 -14.05
C ASP A 247 4.87 14.86 -13.44
N ARG A 248 5.20 13.66 -12.93
CA ARG A 248 4.26 12.66 -12.39
C ARG A 248 3.39 11.97 -13.44
N THR A 249 3.68 12.12 -14.72
CA THR A 249 3.12 11.24 -15.75
C THR A 249 3.95 9.97 -15.91
N TYR A 250 3.40 8.92 -16.50
CA TYR A 250 4.16 7.73 -16.85
C TYR A 250 3.80 7.25 -18.25
N THR A 251 4.73 6.52 -18.87
CA THR A 251 4.46 5.74 -20.07
C THR A 251 4.74 4.28 -19.78
N TRP A 252 3.85 3.40 -20.21
CA TRP A 252 4.00 1.96 -20.10
C TRP A 252 3.89 1.34 -21.49
N ARG A 253 4.80 0.40 -21.79
CA ARG A 253 4.79 -0.36 -23.03
C ARG A 253 5.12 -1.81 -22.74
N SER A 254 4.37 -2.73 -23.32
CA SER A 254 4.77 -4.13 -23.36
C SER A 254 4.67 -4.66 -24.78
N GLU A 255 5.71 -5.34 -25.20
CA GLU A 255 5.81 -6.00 -26.49
C GLU A 255 6.11 -7.48 -26.23
N GLY A 256 5.57 -8.35 -27.06
CA GLY A 256 5.96 -9.75 -27.03
C GLY A 256 5.80 -10.41 -28.38
N VAL A 257 6.74 -11.30 -28.66
CA VAL A 257 6.83 -12.05 -29.90
C VAL A 257 6.83 -13.52 -29.52
N THR A 258 5.95 -14.28 -30.14
CA THR A 258 5.97 -15.74 -30.07
C THR A 258 6.33 -16.27 -31.44
N TYR A 259 7.38 -17.07 -31.51
CA TYR A 259 7.85 -17.74 -32.72
C TYR A 259 7.71 -19.24 -32.54
N PHE A 260 7.05 -19.87 -33.52
CA PHE A 260 6.96 -21.31 -33.65
C PHE A 260 7.57 -21.71 -34.99
N SER A 261 8.47 -22.70 -34.97
CA SER A 261 9.05 -23.28 -36.18
C SER A 261 9.09 -24.78 -36.09
N SER A 262 8.80 -25.43 -37.21
CA SER A 262 8.88 -26.86 -37.43
C SER A 262 9.45 -27.11 -38.83
N ASP A 263 9.89 -28.34 -39.10
CA ASP A 263 10.42 -28.73 -40.41
C ASP A 263 9.45 -28.49 -41.58
N ALA A 264 8.14 -28.36 -41.29
CA ALA A 264 7.09 -28.15 -42.29
C ALA A 264 6.50 -26.72 -42.33
N ALA A 265 6.68 -25.90 -41.28
CA ALA A 265 6.05 -24.59 -41.17
C ALA A 265 6.66 -23.71 -40.08
N SER A 266 6.60 -22.39 -40.27
CA SER A 266 6.87 -21.39 -39.25
C SER A 266 5.70 -20.42 -39.10
N ALA A 267 5.39 -20.02 -37.87
CA ALA A 267 4.40 -19.01 -37.55
C ALA A 267 4.94 -18.07 -36.47
N SER A 268 4.62 -16.79 -36.57
CA SER A 268 4.88 -15.82 -35.52
C SER A 268 3.63 -15.03 -35.17
N SER A 269 3.53 -14.61 -33.92
CA SER A 269 2.52 -13.67 -33.47
C SER A 269 3.18 -12.59 -32.62
N GLU A 270 2.87 -11.35 -32.92
CA GLU A 270 3.34 -10.18 -32.18
C GLU A 270 2.14 -9.54 -31.48
N HIS A 271 2.33 -9.15 -30.22
CA HIS A 271 1.33 -8.40 -29.47
C HIS A 271 1.99 -7.24 -28.74
N SER A 272 1.36 -6.07 -28.81
CA SER A 272 1.79 -4.89 -28.08
C SER A 272 0.62 -4.29 -27.31
N ASP A 273 0.92 -3.76 -26.12
CA ASP A 273 0.00 -2.95 -25.32
C ASP A 273 0.79 -1.74 -24.83
N ALA A 274 0.12 -0.59 -24.78
CA ALA A 274 0.70 0.66 -24.33
C ALA A 274 -0.36 1.52 -23.67
N HIS A 275 0.03 2.23 -22.62
CA HIS A 275 -0.84 3.22 -21.98
C HIS A 275 -0.01 4.26 -21.23
N GLU A 276 -0.68 5.38 -20.94
CA GLU A 276 -0.10 6.54 -20.27
C GLU A 276 -1.06 7.02 -19.19
N GLY A 277 -0.54 7.77 -18.22
CA GLY A 277 -1.34 8.27 -17.13
C GLY A 277 -0.52 9.03 -16.10
N THR A 278 -1.05 9.15 -14.89
CA THR A 278 -0.31 9.68 -13.74
C THR A 278 0.17 8.57 -12.83
N TRP A 279 1.25 8.79 -12.10
CA TRP A 279 1.74 7.86 -11.11
C TRP A 279 1.94 8.53 -9.75
N THR A 280 1.80 7.74 -8.69
CA THR A 280 2.17 8.14 -7.34
C THR A 280 2.78 6.96 -6.57
N LEU A 281 3.54 7.27 -5.53
CA LEU A 281 4.04 6.28 -4.59
C LEU A 281 3.31 6.49 -3.26
N VAL A 282 2.66 5.44 -2.78
CA VAL A 282 2.00 5.42 -1.46
C VAL A 282 2.81 4.49 -0.57
N SER A 283 3.07 4.89 0.68
CA SER A 283 3.69 4.01 1.66
C SER A 283 2.85 3.83 2.91
N ASP A 284 3.01 2.69 3.57
CA ASP A 284 2.34 2.38 4.83
C ASP A 284 3.16 2.79 6.06
N LEU A 285 2.61 2.50 7.24
CA LEU A 285 3.25 2.70 8.53
C LEU A 285 4.66 2.08 8.63
N LEU A 286 4.91 0.94 7.98
CA LEU A 286 6.18 0.22 8.00
C LEU A 286 7.15 0.67 6.90
N GLY A 287 6.71 1.57 6.02
CA GLY A 287 7.48 2.03 4.87
C GLY A 287 7.50 1.09 3.69
N LYS A 288 6.57 0.12 3.62
CA LYS A 288 6.29 -0.58 2.37
C LYS A 288 5.67 0.40 1.41
N ALA A 289 6.04 0.28 0.14
CA ALA A 289 5.60 1.21 -0.88
C ALA A 289 4.83 0.48 -1.98
N TRP A 290 3.80 1.14 -2.50
CA TRP A 290 3.06 0.74 -3.68
C TRP A 290 3.16 1.83 -4.74
N LEU A 291 3.41 1.41 -5.97
CA LEU A 291 3.34 2.25 -7.14
C LEU A 291 1.92 2.20 -7.69
N HIS A 292 1.24 3.33 -7.60
CA HIS A 292 -0.10 3.50 -8.18
C HIS A 292 0.06 4.13 -9.56
N LEU A 293 -0.36 3.41 -10.58
CA LEU A 293 -0.52 3.93 -11.94
C LEU A 293 -1.99 4.22 -12.16
N GLN A 294 -2.32 5.44 -12.54
CA GLN A 294 -3.66 5.87 -12.92
C GLN A 294 -3.66 6.17 -14.42
N PRO A 295 -3.90 5.17 -15.28
CA PRO A 295 -4.07 5.39 -16.72
C PRO A 295 -5.19 6.39 -16.99
N TRP A 296 -5.12 7.08 -18.13
CA TRP A 296 -6.20 7.96 -18.59
C TRP A 296 -7.36 7.21 -19.25
N ASP A 297 -7.11 6.00 -19.75
CA ASP A 297 -8.02 5.25 -20.61
C ASP A 297 -8.58 3.96 -19.98
N ARG A 298 -8.13 3.60 -18.77
CA ARG A 298 -8.50 2.35 -18.08
C ARG A 298 -8.33 2.47 -16.56
N ASP A 299 -8.74 1.41 -15.86
CA ASP A 299 -8.68 1.36 -14.40
C ASP A 299 -7.25 1.45 -13.85
N ALA A 300 -7.15 1.99 -12.64
CA ALA A 300 -5.89 2.11 -11.92
C ALA A 300 -5.23 0.74 -11.70
N ARG A 301 -3.89 0.73 -11.66
CA ARG A 301 -3.08 -0.43 -11.30
C ARG A 301 -2.20 -0.09 -10.11
N VAL A 302 -2.03 -1.05 -9.20
CA VAL A 302 -1.23 -0.89 -7.99
C VAL A 302 -0.23 -2.03 -7.95
N TYR A 303 1.05 -1.69 -7.82
CA TYR A 303 2.15 -2.66 -7.72
C TYR A 303 2.84 -2.53 -6.37
N ALA A 304 3.03 -3.63 -5.66
CA ALA A 304 3.92 -3.66 -4.50
C ALA A 304 5.38 -3.48 -4.97
N VAL A 305 6.11 -2.54 -4.35
CA VAL A 305 7.48 -2.19 -4.73
C VAL A 305 8.47 -2.75 -3.73
N GLN A 306 9.46 -3.50 -4.23
CA GLN A 306 10.64 -3.87 -3.43
C GLN A 306 11.91 -3.45 -4.17
N VAL A 307 12.77 -2.66 -3.53
CA VAL A 307 14.06 -2.28 -4.11
C VAL A 307 15.04 -3.46 -3.98
N ARG A 308 15.73 -3.81 -5.07
CA ARG A 308 16.70 -4.92 -5.10
C ARG A 308 17.99 -4.49 -5.81
N GLY A 309 19.00 -4.10 -5.05
CA GLY A 309 20.28 -3.66 -5.62
C GLY A 309 20.09 -2.45 -6.54
N ASP A 310 20.38 -2.62 -7.82
CA ASP A 310 20.18 -1.66 -8.92
C ASP A 310 18.84 -1.85 -9.67
N GLY A 311 17.98 -2.75 -9.19
CA GLY A 311 16.67 -3.06 -9.76
C GLY A 311 15.51 -2.83 -8.79
N ALA A 312 14.31 -3.16 -9.26
CA ALA A 312 13.09 -3.16 -8.48
C ALA A 312 12.26 -4.41 -8.79
N LEU A 313 11.58 -4.94 -7.78
CA LEU A 313 10.56 -5.96 -7.93
C LEU A 313 9.19 -5.26 -7.90
N LEU A 314 8.39 -5.44 -8.95
CA LEU A 314 6.99 -4.99 -9.01
C LEU A 314 6.10 -6.22 -9.10
N ASP A 315 5.27 -6.48 -8.09
CA ASP A 315 4.38 -7.66 -7.99
C ASP A 315 5.07 -9.00 -8.31
N GLY A 316 6.30 -9.16 -7.83
CA GLY A 316 7.07 -10.39 -8.03
C GLY A 316 7.82 -10.50 -9.36
N ARG A 317 7.75 -9.47 -10.23
CA ARG A 317 8.54 -9.39 -11.46
C ARG A 317 9.73 -8.46 -11.27
N ASP A 318 10.94 -8.93 -11.62
CA ASP A 318 12.16 -8.12 -11.53
C ASP A 318 12.26 -7.14 -12.73
N TYR A 319 12.64 -5.91 -12.42
CA TYR A 319 12.89 -4.83 -13.36
C TYR A 319 14.30 -4.30 -13.14
N THR A 320 15.04 -4.11 -14.23
CA THR A 320 16.26 -3.29 -14.23
C THR A 320 15.87 -1.82 -14.23
N VAL A 321 16.57 -0.99 -13.45
CA VAL A 321 16.28 0.44 -13.32
C VAL A 321 17.39 1.26 -13.97
N SER A 322 17.02 2.32 -14.69
CA SER A 322 17.98 3.27 -15.30
C SER A 322 17.45 4.71 -15.30
N GLU A 323 18.35 5.70 -15.33
CA GLU A 323 18.01 7.14 -15.43
C GLU A 323 17.71 7.57 -16.87
N ALA A 324 16.95 6.77 -17.61
CA ALA A 324 16.63 6.99 -19.01
C ALA A 324 15.14 7.29 -19.24
N GLY A 325 14.42 7.69 -18.18
CA GLY A 325 13.04 8.11 -18.28
C GLY A 325 12.87 9.50 -18.89
N CYS A 326 11.63 9.84 -19.20
CA CYS A 326 11.11 11.20 -19.02
C CYS A 326 11.09 11.54 -17.51
#